data_AF-A0A7V3GUZ5-F1
#
_entry.id   AF-A0A7V3GUZ5-F1
#
_cell.length_a   1.000
_cell.length_b   1.000
_cell.length_c   1.000
_cell.angle_alpha   90.00
_cell.angle_beta   90.00
_cell.angle_gamma   90.00
#
_symmetry.space_group_name_H-M   'P 1'
#
loop_
_entity.id
_entity.type
_entity.pdbx_description
1 polymer ?
#
loop_
_entity_poly.entity_id
_entity_poly.type
_entity_poly.pdbx_seq_one_letter_code
_entity_poly.pdbx_strand_id
1 'polypeptide(L)'
;MGAAGLGDDGCEPYNNLSGAFPSLILYGVVAMDILSTFNDLPEPVKSIIVNVAADFVKGILHESGRRVKKTFTPAPKEQALKRAMTKALAVTLQGLTDDPNEMEHLLGLLKEWIANEDVAGELELIIAPQPDAALDIDMLVKAFEALGYDPELFHEELSFEEIIERFVQAFYNAAAEEPELQEVIKIGLLRRLAEQTARQTELLQRNAESLKRIAPETHIDDIESRYLRRLYAKSNELPLAGKPPDAGGLQPRLQRVYVDLMTTERPELDAVLDRLHVPTAERARVKQALKASDANWPHARADETALWSEDFSRASRSERKKAFENHPLAPWAGDEETLRKSFAPLSALEAIRYFGQVVILGDPGSGKSTLTKRIAGLLAAPYAPEADEESRNWQAQLGQAFDDWLFPLRIVLSRLAQTLPAEPSVDDLIAYAAKQVAVVGNAPGGRIKDRLLSRMKSPPSIVFLLDGLDEVSDPEQRKRIRRLLTTFKEAYPDVPLIVTCRIRP
;
A
#
# COMPACT_ATOMS: atom_id res chain seq x y z
N MET A 1 7.55 35.54 46.43
CA MET A 1 6.34 36.35 46.71
C MET A 1 5.56 36.49 45.41
N GLY A 2 4.32 35.98 45.37
CA GLY A 2 3.30 36.13 44.29
C GLY A 2 3.58 35.32 43.01
N ALA A 3 2.89 34.22 42.65
CA ALA A 3 1.45 33.96 42.43
C ALA A 3 0.88 34.85 41.29
N ALA A 4 0.08 34.42 40.30
CA ALA A 4 -0.61 33.18 39.96
C ALA A 4 -1.09 33.28 38.49
N GLY A 5 -1.57 32.17 37.88
CA GLY A 5 -2.40 32.23 36.67
C GLY A 5 -2.33 31.00 35.76
N LEU A 6 -2.90 29.88 36.21
CA LEU A 6 -3.24 28.72 35.39
C LEU A 6 -4.60 28.98 34.71
N GLY A 7 -4.67 28.75 33.40
CA GLY A 7 -5.88 28.75 32.59
C GLY A 7 -5.83 27.56 31.64
N ASP A 8 -6.74 26.63 31.90
CA ASP A 8 -7.07 25.40 31.19
C ASP A 8 -7.80 25.74 29.87
N ASP A 9 -7.56 25.01 28.78
CA ASP A 9 -8.52 24.84 27.67
C ASP A 9 -8.03 23.82 26.62
N GLY A 10 -8.71 22.67 26.60
CA GLY A 10 -9.29 22.06 25.40
C GLY A 10 -8.37 21.52 24.30
N CYS A 11 -8.06 20.22 24.36
CA CYS A 11 -7.68 19.42 23.18
C CYS A 11 -8.66 18.25 23.01
N GLU A 12 -9.72 18.47 22.23
CA GLU A 12 -10.50 17.41 21.59
C GLU A 12 -9.86 17.03 20.24
N PRO A 13 -9.69 15.73 19.91
CA PRO A 13 -9.58 15.28 18.53
C PRO A 13 -10.94 14.76 18.04
N TYR A 14 -11.52 15.48 17.09
CA TYR A 14 -12.73 15.10 16.36
C TYR A 14 -12.50 13.88 15.46
N ASN A 15 -13.37 12.90 15.66
CA ASN A 15 -13.78 11.85 14.73
C ASN A 15 -14.16 12.42 13.36
N ASN A 16 -13.80 11.70 12.27
CA ASN A 16 -14.70 11.36 11.15
C ASN A 16 -13.93 10.73 9.98
N LEU A 17 -14.05 9.41 9.83
CA LEU A 17 -13.91 8.72 8.53
C LEU A 17 -15.04 7.68 8.42
N SER A 18 -16.20 8.17 7.98
CA SER A 18 -17.30 7.40 7.39
C SER A 18 -17.12 7.45 5.86
N GLY A 19 -17.12 6.29 5.19
CA GLY A 19 -17.01 6.24 3.73
C GLY A 19 -16.71 4.87 3.11
N ALA A 20 -17.61 3.92 3.33
CA ALA A 20 -17.99 2.76 2.50
C ALA A 20 -16.98 2.09 1.53
N PHE A 21 -16.67 0.81 1.82
CA PHE A 21 -16.55 -0.26 0.81
C PHE A 21 -17.45 -1.44 1.22
N PRO A 22 -18.45 -1.83 0.40
CA PRO A 22 -19.35 -2.94 0.70
C PRO A 22 -18.78 -4.24 0.10
N SER A 23 -18.65 -5.28 0.92
CA SER A 23 -18.63 -6.73 0.61
C SER A 23 -17.65 -7.51 1.51
N LEU A 24 -18.00 -7.67 2.78
CA LEU A 24 -17.38 -8.62 3.72
C LEU A 24 -18.44 -9.01 4.76
N ILE A 25 -19.52 -9.65 4.29
CA ILE A 25 -20.52 -10.30 5.16
C ILE A 25 -20.18 -11.79 5.18
N LEU A 26 -19.43 -12.18 6.21
CA LEU A 26 -19.30 -13.48 6.89
C LEU A 26 -17.85 -13.60 7.38
N TYR A 27 -17.65 -13.87 8.68
CA TYR A 27 -16.37 -14.02 9.39
C TYR A 27 -15.68 -12.74 9.89
N GLY A 28 -16.46 -11.72 10.28
CA GLY A 28 -15.98 -10.48 10.89
C GLY A 28 -16.45 -10.25 12.33
N VAL A 29 -16.70 -11.30 13.11
CA VAL A 29 -17.01 -11.18 14.55
C VAL A 29 -15.99 -12.01 15.32
N VAL A 30 -14.85 -11.42 15.71
CA VAL A 30 -14.20 -11.54 17.04
C VAL A 30 -13.07 -10.51 17.08
N ALA A 31 -13.43 -9.24 17.13
CA ALA A 31 -12.66 -8.20 17.80
C ALA A 31 -13.67 -7.20 18.37
N MET A 32 -14.70 -7.73 19.03
CA MET A 32 -15.51 -6.93 19.93
C MET A 32 -14.67 -6.67 21.17
N ASP A 33 -14.65 -5.42 21.59
CA ASP A 33 -14.04 -4.95 22.81
C ASP A 33 -14.60 -5.79 23.97
N ILE A 34 -13.83 -6.77 24.48
CA ILE A 34 -14.33 -7.77 25.45
C ILE A 34 -14.74 -7.09 26.79
N LEU A 35 -14.44 -5.79 26.96
CA LEU A 35 -14.88 -4.97 28.08
C LEU A 35 -16.33 -4.43 27.94
N SER A 36 -16.92 -4.37 26.73
CA SER A 36 -18.33 -3.95 26.57
C SER A 36 -19.31 -5.09 26.84
N THR A 37 -18.91 -6.32 26.53
CA THR A 37 -19.72 -7.54 26.49
C THR A 37 -20.52 -7.81 27.79
N PHE A 38 -19.89 -7.72 28.97
CA PHE A 38 -20.60 -7.92 30.26
C PHE A 38 -21.50 -6.74 30.63
N ASN A 39 -21.08 -5.51 30.29
CA ASN A 39 -21.80 -4.30 30.66
C ASN A 39 -23.11 -4.14 29.88
N ASP A 40 -23.20 -4.75 28.70
CA ASP A 40 -24.36 -4.70 27.82
C ASP A 40 -25.48 -5.70 28.21
N LEU A 41 -25.24 -6.60 29.18
CA LEU A 41 -26.23 -7.57 29.64
C LEU A 41 -27.30 -6.95 30.58
N PRO A 42 -28.52 -7.50 30.61
CA PRO A 42 -29.53 -7.13 31.61
C PRO A 42 -29.04 -7.39 33.05
N GLU A 43 -29.41 -6.51 33.98
CA GLU A 43 -29.01 -6.61 35.40
C GLU A 43 -29.37 -7.94 36.10
N PRO A 44 -30.55 -8.55 35.86
CA PRO A 44 -30.87 -9.87 36.41
C PRO A 44 -29.84 -10.94 36.00
N VAL A 45 -29.52 -11.00 34.70
CA VAL A 45 -28.57 -11.94 34.11
C VAL A 45 -27.15 -11.70 34.65
N LYS A 46 -26.70 -10.44 34.73
CA LYS A 46 -25.38 -10.09 35.29
C LYS A 46 -25.20 -10.63 36.70
N SER A 47 -26.21 -10.48 37.55
CA SER A 47 -26.16 -10.95 38.94
C SER A 47 -26.06 -12.49 39.02
N ILE A 48 -26.76 -13.19 38.14
CA ILE A 48 -26.76 -14.65 38.07
C ILE A 48 -25.40 -15.15 37.56
N ILE A 49 -24.84 -14.56 36.51
CA ILE A 49 -23.52 -14.93 35.98
C ILE A 49 -22.44 -14.80 37.06
N VAL A 50 -22.43 -13.70 37.81
CA VAL A 50 -21.44 -13.50 38.89
C VAL A 50 -21.55 -14.58 39.96
N ASN A 51 -22.78 -14.97 40.32
CA ASN A 51 -23.00 -16.03 41.31
C ASN A 51 -22.59 -17.41 40.78
N VAL A 52 -22.97 -17.74 39.54
CA VAL A 52 -22.59 -19.00 38.88
C VAL A 52 -21.08 -19.08 38.73
N ALA A 53 -20.41 -18.01 38.28
CA ALA A 53 -18.95 -17.96 38.20
C ALA A 53 -18.28 -18.17 39.56
N ALA A 54 -18.83 -17.58 40.63
CA ALA A 54 -18.32 -17.78 41.98
C ALA A 54 -18.50 -19.23 42.46
N ASP A 55 -19.62 -19.87 42.13
CA ASP A 55 -19.90 -21.26 42.46
C ASP A 55 -19.00 -22.21 41.64
N PHE A 56 -18.75 -21.90 40.35
CA PHE A 56 -17.78 -22.59 39.50
C PHE A 56 -16.38 -22.59 40.11
N VAL A 57 -15.89 -21.41 40.49
CA VAL A 57 -14.56 -21.28 41.10
C VAL A 57 -14.50 -22.05 42.42
N LYS A 58 -15.54 -22.00 43.24
CA LYS A 58 -15.58 -22.76 44.50
C LYS A 58 -15.59 -24.27 44.27
N GLY A 59 -16.40 -24.76 43.34
CA GLY A 59 -16.49 -26.18 42.99
C GLY A 59 -15.14 -26.71 42.51
N ILE A 60 -14.54 -26.03 41.52
CA ILE A 60 -13.23 -26.43 41.00
C ILE A 60 -12.17 -26.41 42.11
N LEU A 61 -12.09 -25.36 42.95
CA LEU A 61 -11.13 -25.30 44.05
C LEU A 61 -11.41 -26.27 45.21
N HIS A 62 -12.66 -26.76 45.33
CA HIS A 62 -13.02 -27.78 46.30
C HIS A 62 -12.40 -29.12 45.92
N GLU A 63 -12.63 -29.54 44.68
CA GLU A 63 -12.13 -30.79 44.07
C GLU A 63 -10.65 -30.74 43.70
N SER A 64 -10.11 -29.54 43.51
CA SER A 64 -8.72 -29.33 43.14
C SER A 64 -7.71 -29.95 44.09
N GLY A 65 -6.62 -30.47 43.52
CA GLY A 65 -5.48 -30.96 44.28
C GLY A 65 -4.88 -29.90 45.22
N ARG A 66 -4.23 -30.33 46.31
CA ARG A 66 -3.64 -29.44 47.35
C ARG A 66 -2.78 -28.30 46.77
N ARG A 67 -2.09 -28.56 45.67
CA ARG A 67 -1.21 -27.58 44.99
C ARG A 67 -2.01 -26.46 44.34
N VAL A 68 -3.08 -26.78 43.63
CA VAL A 68 -3.94 -25.80 42.94
C VAL A 68 -4.69 -24.97 43.98
N LYS A 69 -5.26 -25.61 45.00
CA LYS A 69 -5.90 -24.94 46.14
C LYS A 69 -4.97 -23.92 46.81
N LYS A 70 -3.75 -24.33 47.20
CA LYS A 70 -2.76 -23.41 47.80
C LYS A 70 -2.41 -22.23 46.90
N THR A 71 -2.49 -22.40 45.58
CA THR A 71 -2.11 -21.37 44.61
C THR A 71 -3.21 -20.34 44.39
N PHE A 72 -4.49 -20.75 44.41
CA PHE A 72 -5.63 -19.90 44.06
C PHE A 72 -6.52 -19.49 45.23
N THR A 73 -6.40 -20.09 46.42
CA THR A 73 -7.10 -19.63 47.65
C THR A 73 -6.69 -18.22 48.14
N PRO A 74 -5.50 -17.66 47.86
CA PRO A 74 -5.22 -16.26 48.22
C PRO A 74 -6.21 -15.30 47.54
N ALA A 75 -6.82 -14.40 48.34
CA ALA A 75 -7.93 -13.54 47.91
C ALA A 75 -7.73 -12.79 46.58
N PRO A 76 -6.55 -12.23 46.25
CA PRO A 76 -6.37 -11.55 44.96
C PRO A 76 -6.49 -12.49 43.75
N LYS A 77 -5.97 -13.71 43.87
CA LYS A 77 -6.00 -14.72 42.79
C LYS A 77 -7.36 -15.37 42.66
N GLU A 78 -8.03 -15.62 43.79
CA GLU A 78 -9.40 -16.13 43.79
C GLU A 78 -10.36 -15.12 43.14
N GLN A 79 -10.19 -13.83 43.44
CA GLN A 79 -11.00 -12.76 42.84
C GLN A 79 -10.73 -12.59 41.35
N ALA A 80 -9.46 -12.63 40.93
CA ALA A 80 -9.09 -12.59 39.51
C ALA A 80 -9.67 -13.79 38.75
N LEU A 81 -9.62 -14.98 39.35
CA LEU A 81 -10.19 -16.19 38.77
C LEU A 81 -11.71 -16.08 38.60
N LYS A 82 -12.41 -15.52 39.60
CA LYS A 82 -13.85 -15.23 39.50
C LYS A 82 -14.15 -14.24 38.38
N ARG A 83 -13.38 -13.16 38.24
CA ARG A 83 -13.57 -12.17 37.16
C ARG A 83 -13.37 -12.79 35.78
N ALA A 84 -12.30 -13.56 35.60
CA ALA A 84 -12.04 -14.28 34.35
C ALA A 84 -13.18 -15.26 34.01
N MET A 85 -13.68 -16.00 35.01
CA MET A 85 -14.79 -16.93 34.85
C MET A 85 -16.12 -16.23 34.50
N THR A 86 -16.44 -15.13 35.17
CA THR A 86 -17.62 -14.29 34.86
C THR A 86 -17.57 -13.81 33.41
N LYS A 87 -16.41 -13.33 32.95
CA LYS A 87 -16.22 -12.85 31.58
C LYS A 87 -16.38 -13.98 30.56
N ALA A 88 -15.82 -15.15 30.86
CA ALA A 88 -15.92 -16.34 30.01
C ALA A 88 -17.38 -16.78 29.81
N LEU A 89 -18.13 -16.88 30.90
CA LEU A 89 -19.56 -17.24 30.86
C LEU A 89 -20.38 -16.21 30.07
N ALA A 90 -20.15 -14.92 30.30
CA ALA A 90 -20.86 -13.86 29.59
C ALA A 90 -20.63 -13.91 28.07
N VAL A 91 -19.37 -14.05 27.64
CA VAL A 91 -19.00 -14.17 26.21
C VAL A 91 -19.61 -15.45 25.60
N THR A 92 -19.61 -16.56 26.33
CA THR A 92 -20.13 -17.83 25.82
C THR A 92 -21.65 -17.74 25.63
N LEU A 93 -22.38 -17.23 26.62
CA LEU A 93 -23.85 -17.16 26.59
C LEU A 93 -24.37 -16.22 25.50
N GLN A 94 -23.77 -15.04 25.32
CA GLN A 94 -24.12 -14.14 24.22
C GLN A 94 -23.81 -14.75 22.84
N GLY A 95 -22.89 -15.71 22.77
CA GLY A 95 -22.63 -16.48 21.56
C GLY A 95 -23.66 -17.59 21.28
N LEU A 96 -24.62 -17.81 22.19
CA LEU A 96 -25.64 -18.86 22.10
C LEU A 96 -27.06 -18.30 21.99
N THR A 97 -27.37 -17.20 22.68
CA THR A 97 -28.70 -16.58 22.62
C THR A 97 -28.61 -15.09 22.95
N ASP A 98 -29.57 -14.32 22.43
CA ASP A 98 -29.82 -12.93 22.80
C ASP A 98 -31.02 -12.79 23.76
N ASP A 99 -31.77 -13.87 24.05
CA ASP A 99 -32.93 -13.85 24.97
C ASP A 99 -32.48 -13.96 26.44
N PRO A 100 -32.73 -12.93 27.28
CA PRO A 100 -32.38 -12.96 28.70
C PRO A 100 -32.98 -14.13 29.48
N ASN A 101 -34.22 -14.57 29.18
CA ASN A 101 -34.85 -15.67 29.92
C ASN A 101 -34.17 -17.01 29.60
N GLU A 102 -33.76 -17.19 28.35
CA GLU A 102 -33.00 -18.35 27.91
C GLU A 102 -31.60 -18.34 28.53
N MET A 103 -30.93 -17.18 28.58
CA MET A 103 -29.65 -17.04 29.32
C MET A 103 -29.79 -17.44 30.80
N GLU A 104 -30.85 -16.99 31.48
CA GLU A 104 -31.12 -17.35 32.87
C GLU A 104 -31.35 -18.85 33.05
N HIS A 105 -32.11 -19.47 32.14
CA HIS A 105 -32.34 -20.91 32.14
C HIS A 105 -31.02 -21.69 31.98
N LEU A 106 -30.21 -21.34 30.97
CA LEU A 106 -28.91 -21.97 30.70
C LEU A 106 -27.95 -21.82 31.88
N LEU A 107 -27.93 -20.66 32.54
CA LEU A 107 -27.14 -20.44 33.75
C LEU A 107 -27.58 -21.32 34.91
N GLY A 108 -28.88 -21.59 35.04
CA GLY A 108 -29.42 -22.56 36.00
C GLY A 108 -28.88 -23.96 35.75
N LEU A 109 -28.89 -24.41 34.48
CA LEU A 109 -28.36 -25.72 34.09
C LEU A 109 -26.87 -25.86 34.34
N LEU A 110 -26.09 -24.85 33.94
CA LEU A 110 -24.64 -24.84 34.18
C LEU A 110 -24.30 -24.89 35.67
N LYS A 111 -25.14 -24.28 36.51
CA LYS A 111 -24.98 -24.32 37.97
C LYS A 111 -25.21 -25.72 38.55
N GLU A 112 -26.22 -26.44 38.07
CA GLU A 112 -26.47 -27.82 38.51
C GLU A 112 -25.41 -28.78 37.98
N TRP A 113 -24.94 -28.55 36.75
CA TRP A 113 -23.90 -29.34 36.11
C TRP A 113 -22.54 -29.23 36.82
N ILE A 114 -22.12 -28.02 37.18
CA ILE A 114 -20.85 -27.81 37.90
C ILE A 114 -20.87 -28.32 39.34
N ALA A 115 -22.05 -28.56 39.91
CA ALA A 115 -22.16 -29.17 41.23
C ALA A 115 -21.77 -30.65 41.24
N ASN A 116 -21.64 -31.28 40.06
CA ASN A 116 -21.08 -32.61 39.92
C ASN A 116 -19.56 -32.59 40.14
N GLU A 117 -19.08 -33.38 41.11
CA GLU A 117 -17.67 -33.47 41.50
C GLU A 117 -16.77 -33.91 40.32
N ASP A 118 -17.25 -34.81 39.46
CA ASP A 118 -16.50 -35.28 38.29
C ASP A 118 -16.32 -34.15 37.25
N VAL A 119 -17.35 -33.32 37.06
CA VAL A 119 -17.30 -32.16 36.17
C VAL A 119 -16.35 -31.10 36.72
N ALA A 120 -16.45 -30.80 38.01
CA ALA A 120 -15.58 -29.83 38.67
C ALA A 120 -14.10 -30.26 38.65
N GLY A 121 -13.84 -31.57 38.82
CA GLY A 121 -12.51 -32.16 38.71
C GLY A 121 -11.93 -32.07 37.30
N GLU A 122 -12.75 -32.33 36.27
CA GLU A 122 -12.29 -32.24 34.88
C GLU A 122 -11.98 -30.79 34.48
N LEU A 123 -12.83 -29.83 34.90
CA LEU A 123 -12.61 -28.41 34.63
C LEU A 123 -11.44 -27.81 35.43
N GLU A 124 -10.84 -28.53 36.40
CA GLU A 124 -9.56 -28.16 37.01
C GLU A 124 -8.46 -28.00 35.94
N LEU A 125 -8.50 -28.79 34.86
CA LEU A 125 -7.53 -28.75 33.77
C LEU A 125 -7.51 -27.39 33.03
N ILE A 126 -8.58 -26.60 33.14
CA ILE A 126 -8.64 -25.24 32.57
C ILE A 126 -7.76 -24.27 33.37
N ILE A 127 -7.68 -24.47 34.69
CA ILE A 127 -6.95 -23.56 35.61
C ILE A 127 -5.54 -24.08 35.88
N ALA A 128 -5.36 -25.40 35.88
CA ALA A 128 -4.09 -26.09 36.11
C ALA A 128 -3.82 -27.12 34.99
N PRO A 129 -3.51 -26.66 33.77
CA PRO A 129 -3.31 -27.53 32.61
C PRO A 129 -2.11 -28.44 32.81
N GLN A 130 -2.30 -29.73 32.52
CA GLN A 130 -1.23 -30.73 32.55
C GLN A 130 -0.69 -30.97 31.12
N PRO A 131 0.61 -31.29 30.95
CA PRO A 131 1.24 -31.37 29.62
C PRO A 131 0.57 -32.34 28.63
N ASP A 132 -0.07 -33.40 29.13
CA ASP A 132 -0.62 -34.48 28.31
C ASP A 132 -2.10 -34.80 28.62
N ALA A 133 -2.79 -33.94 29.38
CA ALA A 133 -4.20 -34.11 29.69
C ALA A 133 -5.05 -33.21 28.79
N ALA A 134 -6.07 -33.78 28.16
CA ALA A 134 -7.12 -33.07 27.45
C ALA A 134 -8.43 -33.23 28.24
N LEU A 135 -9.36 -32.29 28.04
CA LEU A 135 -10.70 -32.40 28.63
C LEU A 135 -11.41 -33.64 28.07
N ASP A 136 -11.94 -34.49 28.94
CA ASP A 136 -12.81 -35.61 28.59
C ASP A 136 -14.21 -35.08 28.23
N ILE A 137 -14.38 -34.69 26.97
CA ILE A 137 -15.64 -34.14 26.45
C ILE A 137 -16.78 -35.16 26.58
N ASP A 138 -16.52 -36.45 26.36
CA ASP A 138 -17.54 -37.49 26.46
C ASP A 138 -18.09 -37.62 27.89
N MET A 139 -17.23 -37.47 28.90
CA MET A 139 -17.65 -37.42 30.30
C MET A 139 -18.49 -36.18 30.60
N LEU A 140 -18.03 -35.00 30.13
CA LEU A 140 -18.73 -33.73 30.30
C LEU A 140 -20.15 -33.76 29.68
N VAL A 141 -20.28 -34.33 28.48
CA VAL A 141 -21.56 -34.57 27.78
C VAL A 141 -22.46 -35.49 28.59
N LYS A 142 -21.97 -36.65 29.05
CA LYS A 142 -22.75 -37.60 29.86
C LYS A 142 -23.23 -37.01 31.18
N ALA A 143 -22.39 -36.19 31.83
CA ALA A 143 -22.77 -35.49 33.04
C ALA A 143 -23.87 -34.45 32.79
N PHE A 144 -23.89 -33.85 31.60
CA PHE A 144 -24.94 -32.94 31.16
C PHE A 144 -26.25 -33.68 30.86
N GLU A 145 -26.17 -34.81 30.13
CA GLU A 145 -27.29 -35.71 29.85
C GLU A 145 -27.95 -36.25 31.12
N ALA A 146 -27.16 -36.54 32.16
CA ALA A 146 -27.65 -37.05 33.44
C ALA A 146 -28.58 -36.06 34.18
N LEU A 147 -28.55 -34.78 33.83
CA LEU A 147 -29.50 -33.77 34.32
C LEU A 147 -30.84 -33.81 33.57
N GLY A 148 -30.99 -34.69 32.58
CA GLY A 148 -32.21 -34.84 31.78
C GLY A 148 -32.28 -33.91 30.56
N TYR A 149 -31.14 -33.35 30.13
CA TYR A 149 -31.05 -32.42 29.01
C TYR A 149 -30.22 -33.02 27.88
N ASP A 150 -30.72 -32.90 26.65
CA ASP A 150 -30.01 -33.35 25.45
C ASP A 150 -29.00 -32.26 25.01
N PRO A 151 -27.69 -32.53 25.05
CA PRO A 151 -26.65 -31.58 24.64
C PRO A 151 -26.73 -31.20 23.15
N GLU A 152 -27.37 -32.02 22.31
CA GLU A 152 -27.60 -31.71 20.89
C GLU A 152 -28.79 -30.77 20.67
N LEU A 153 -29.69 -30.61 21.66
CA LEU A 153 -30.78 -29.63 21.63
C LEU A 153 -30.38 -28.27 22.22
N PHE A 154 -29.11 -28.12 22.65
CA PHE A 154 -28.63 -26.93 23.35
C PHE A 154 -28.50 -25.70 22.44
N HIS A 155 -28.27 -25.90 21.14
CA HIS A 155 -28.29 -24.86 20.10
C HIS A 155 -28.39 -25.50 18.70
N GLU A 156 -29.21 -24.98 17.79
CA GLU A 156 -29.45 -25.59 16.47
C GLU A 156 -28.19 -25.64 15.57
N GLU A 157 -27.23 -24.74 15.81
CA GLU A 157 -26.04 -24.58 14.96
C GLU A 157 -24.70 -24.97 15.60
N LEU A 158 -24.67 -25.32 16.90
CA LEU A 158 -23.42 -25.57 17.63
C LEU A 158 -23.51 -26.83 18.49
N SER A 159 -22.50 -27.68 18.35
CA SER A 159 -22.32 -28.86 19.20
C SER A 159 -21.87 -28.48 20.61
N PHE A 160 -22.15 -29.36 21.59
CA PHE A 160 -21.70 -29.18 22.97
C PHE A 160 -20.16 -29.05 23.08
N GLU A 161 -19.42 -29.79 22.27
CA GLU A 161 -17.96 -29.68 22.18
C GLU A 161 -17.53 -28.26 21.78
N GLU A 162 -18.16 -27.68 20.76
CA GLU A 162 -17.88 -26.30 20.31
C GLU A 162 -18.22 -25.26 21.38
N ILE A 163 -19.28 -25.50 22.17
CA ILE A 163 -19.66 -24.64 23.29
C ILE A 163 -18.58 -24.66 24.38
N ILE A 164 -18.10 -25.84 24.76
CA ILE A 164 -17.02 -26.00 25.74
C ILE A 164 -15.71 -25.40 25.20
N GLU A 165 -15.38 -25.60 23.92
CA GLU A 165 -14.20 -24.99 23.31
C GLU A 165 -14.24 -23.45 23.36
N ARG A 166 -15.41 -22.86 23.05
CA ARG A 166 -15.66 -21.41 23.12
C ARG A 166 -15.52 -20.89 24.54
N PHE A 167 -16.12 -21.58 25.52
CA PHE A 167 -16.02 -21.22 26.93
C PHE A 167 -14.57 -21.22 27.42
N VAL A 168 -13.83 -22.30 27.15
CA VAL A 168 -12.42 -22.41 27.54
C VAL A 168 -11.58 -21.32 26.88
N GLN A 169 -11.86 -20.99 25.60
CA GLN A 169 -11.17 -19.90 24.90
C GLN A 169 -11.47 -18.54 25.54
N ALA A 170 -12.73 -18.26 25.85
CA ALA A 170 -13.15 -17.02 26.48
C ALA A 170 -12.51 -16.88 27.88
N PHE A 171 -12.39 -17.97 28.62
CA PHE A 171 -11.68 -18.01 29.90
C PHE A 171 -10.20 -17.66 29.77
N TYR A 172 -9.46 -18.28 28.84
CA TYR A 172 -8.04 -17.97 28.66
C TYR A 172 -7.82 -16.52 28.19
N ASN A 173 -8.67 -16.00 27.31
CA ASN A 173 -8.61 -14.60 26.90
C ASN A 173 -8.83 -13.66 28.10
N ALA A 174 -9.84 -13.94 28.94
CA ALA A 174 -10.10 -13.15 30.13
C ALA A 174 -8.98 -13.28 31.18
N ALA A 175 -8.45 -14.48 31.39
CA ALA A 175 -7.35 -14.73 32.31
C ALA A 175 -6.04 -14.07 31.85
N ALA A 176 -5.84 -13.90 30.54
CA ALA A 176 -4.69 -13.18 29.99
C ALA A 176 -4.72 -11.69 30.33
N GLU A 177 -5.90 -11.11 30.58
CA GLU A 177 -6.05 -9.70 30.98
C GLU A 177 -5.85 -9.49 32.49
N GLU A 178 -5.90 -10.55 33.29
CA GLU A 178 -5.79 -10.50 34.76
C GLU A 178 -4.32 -10.70 35.21
N PRO A 179 -3.63 -9.65 35.71
CA PRO A 179 -2.21 -9.72 36.07
C PRO A 179 -1.90 -10.81 37.12
N GLU A 180 -2.81 -11.07 38.05
CA GLU A 180 -2.68 -12.06 39.11
C GLU A 180 -2.71 -13.51 38.61
N LEU A 181 -3.29 -13.74 37.42
CA LEU A 181 -3.41 -15.06 36.78
C LEU A 181 -2.34 -15.31 35.74
N GLN A 182 -1.83 -14.24 35.10
CA GLN A 182 -0.82 -14.31 34.06
C GLN A 182 0.43 -15.10 34.45
N GLU A 183 0.87 -15.08 35.71
CA GLU A 183 2.06 -15.84 36.14
C GLU A 183 1.80 -17.32 36.44
N VAL A 184 0.56 -17.66 36.78
CA VAL A 184 0.20 -18.99 37.27
C VAL A 184 -0.27 -19.89 36.13
N ILE A 185 -0.99 -19.33 35.16
CA ILE A 185 -1.65 -20.07 34.06
C ILE A 185 -0.77 -20.06 32.78
N LYS A 186 0.49 -19.55 32.86
CA LYS A 186 1.42 -19.32 31.72
C LYS A 186 1.50 -20.47 30.72
N ILE A 187 1.54 -21.72 31.18
CA ILE A 187 1.78 -22.88 30.31
C ILE A 187 0.56 -23.18 29.42
N GLY A 188 -0.66 -23.13 29.97
CA GLY A 188 -1.89 -23.31 29.18
C GLY A 188 -2.13 -22.14 28.23
N LEU A 189 -1.89 -20.91 28.71
CA LEU A 189 -2.09 -19.71 27.91
C LEU A 189 -1.10 -19.65 26.73
N LEU A 190 0.17 -19.97 26.94
CA LEU A 190 1.17 -20.02 25.87
C LEU A 190 0.87 -21.13 24.85
N ARG A 191 0.39 -22.29 25.30
CA ARG A 191 0.00 -23.40 24.42
C ARG A 191 -1.23 -23.05 23.57
N ARG A 192 -2.26 -22.47 24.18
CA ARG A 192 -3.47 -21.99 23.47
C ARG A 192 -3.16 -20.86 22.49
N LEU A 193 -2.29 -19.92 22.86
CA LEU A 193 -1.82 -18.87 21.93
C LEU A 193 -1.04 -19.47 20.75
N ALA A 194 -0.22 -20.50 20.99
CA ALA A 194 0.49 -21.24 19.94
C ALA A 194 -0.47 -22.04 19.04
N GLU A 195 -1.50 -22.67 19.61
CA GLU A 195 -2.53 -23.41 18.85
C GLU A 195 -3.44 -22.47 18.05
N GLN A 196 -3.84 -21.32 18.59
CA GLN A 196 -4.58 -20.29 17.87
C GLN A 196 -3.76 -19.69 16.73
N THR A 197 -2.49 -19.38 16.96
CA THR A 197 -1.61 -18.88 15.89
C THR A 197 -1.36 -19.96 14.83
N ALA A 198 -1.27 -21.24 15.20
CA ALA A 198 -1.19 -22.34 14.25
C ALA A 198 -2.48 -22.49 13.41
N ARG A 199 -3.65 -22.51 14.05
CA ARG A 199 -4.96 -22.57 13.35
C ARG A 199 -5.18 -21.35 12.45
N GLN A 200 -4.81 -20.15 12.91
CA GLN A 200 -4.89 -18.92 12.12
C GLN A 200 -3.92 -18.96 10.92
N THR A 201 -2.72 -19.50 11.10
CA THR A 201 -1.75 -19.69 10.01
C THR A 201 -2.25 -20.71 9.00
N GLU A 202 -2.86 -21.81 9.45
CA GLU A 202 -3.45 -22.83 8.57
C GLU A 202 -4.67 -22.29 7.80
N LEU A 203 -5.55 -21.51 8.45
CA LEU A 203 -6.67 -20.84 7.78
C LEU A 203 -6.18 -19.80 6.76
N LEU A 204 -5.16 -19.00 7.08
CA LEU A 204 -4.55 -18.08 6.13
C LEU A 204 -3.89 -18.81 4.96
N GLN A 205 -3.26 -19.96 5.21
CA GLN A 205 -2.68 -20.80 4.16
C GLN A 205 -3.76 -21.46 3.31
N ARG A 206 -4.82 -22.01 3.90
CA ARG A 206 -5.97 -22.59 3.17
C ARG A 206 -6.73 -21.54 2.38
N ASN A 207 -6.89 -20.33 2.92
CA ASN A 207 -7.48 -19.20 2.19
C ASN A 207 -6.55 -18.76 1.06
N ALA A 208 -5.23 -18.69 1.29
CA ALA A 208 -4.26 -18.42 0.22
C ALA A 208 -4.24 -19.51 -0.85
N GLU A 209 -4.42 -20.78 -0.49
CA GLU A 209 -4.49 -21.91 -1.41
C GLU A 209 -5.82 -21.99 -2.16
N SER A 210 -6.94 -21.70 -1.50
CA SER A 210 -8.26 -21.63 -2.12
C SER A 210 -8.36 -20.44 -3.08
N LEU A 211 -7.75 -19.30 -2.74
CA LEU A 211 -7.58 -18.16 -3.64
C LEU A 211 -6.66 -18.49 -4.84
N LYS A 212 -5.65 -19.36 -4.65
CA LYS A 212 -4.82 -19.87 -5.76
C LYS A 212 -5.55 -20.87 -6.66
N ARG A 213 -6.52 -21.63 -6.13
CA ARG A 213 -7.29 -22.65 -6.88
C ARG A 213 -8.48 -22.07 -7.64
N ILE A 214 -9.05 -20.95 -7.19
CA ILE A 214 -10.22 -20.30 -7.78
C ILE A 214 -9.84 -19.21 -8.80
N ALA A 215 -8.60 -18.69 -8.75
CA ALA A 215 -8.14 -17.74 -9.76
C ALA A 215 -7.89 -18.49 -11.10
N PRO A 216 -8.61 -18.18 -12.20
CA PRO A 216 -8.17 -18.62 -13.52
C PRO A 216 -6.72 -18.15 -13.70
N GLU A 217 -5.87 -18.95 -14.37
CA GLU A 217 -4.52 -18.53 -14.75
C GLU A 217 -4.61 -17.13 -15.34
N THR A 218 -4.28 -16.12 -14.55
CA THR A 218 -4.47 -14.75 -15.00
C THR A 218 -3.42 -14.54 -16.08
N HIS A 219 -3.89 -14.32 -17.31
CA HIS A 219 -3.01 -14.13 -18.45
C HIS A 219 -2.10 -12.93 -18.15
N ILE A 220 -0.82 -13.00 -18.55
CA ILE A 220 0.16 -11.93 -18.25
C ILE A 220 -0.35 -10.56 -18.75
N ASP A 221 -1.05 -10.55 -19.88
CA ASP A 221 -1.65 -9.35 -20.45
C ASP A 221 -2.77 -8.75 -19.58
N ASP A 222 -3.52 -9.56 -18.84
CA ASP A 222 -4.52 -9.07 -17.88
C ASP A 222 -3.85 -8.39 -16.69
N ILE A 223 -2.70 -8.91 -16.24
CA ILE A 223 -1.91 -8.34 -15.15
C ILE A 223 -1.35 -6.98 -15.56
N GLU A 224 -0.74 -6.91 -16.75
CA GLU A 224 -0.26 -5.66 -17.33
C GLU A 224 -1.41 -4.66 -17.49
N SER A 225 -2.56 -5.09 -18.01
CA SER A 225 -3.74 -4.22 -18.18
C SER A 225 -4.26 -3.67 -16.85
N ARG A 226 -4.34 -4.50 -15.80
CA ARG A 226 -4.72 -4.04 -14.45
C ARG A 226 -3.68 -3.09 -13.85
N TYR A 227 -2.40 -3.38 -14.03
CA TYR A 227 -1.33 -2.49 -13.60
C TYR A 227 -1.45 -1.11 -14.26
N LEU A 228 -1.65 -1.06 -15.58
CA LEU A 228 -1.79 0.18 -16.33
C LEU A 228 -3.04 0.97 -15.92
N ARG A 229 -4.20 0.32 -15.74
CA ARG A 229 -5.40 0.99 -15.19
C ARG A 229 -5.14 1.63 -13.84
N ARG A 230 -4.48 0.90 -12.93
CA ARG A 230 -4.14 1.41 -11.60
C ARG A 230 -3.13 2.56 -11.68
N LEU A 231 -2.17 2.48 -12.60
CA LEU A 231 -1.18 3.52 -12.84
C LEU A 231 -1.84 4.79 -13.38
N TYR A 232 -2.79 4.66 -14.31
CA TYR A 232 -3.59 5.77 -14.84
C TYR A 232 -4.34 6.49 -13.72
N ALA A 233 -5.14 5.75 -12.94
CA ALA A 233 -5.91 6.31 -11.83
C ALA A 233 -5.03 7.11 -10.85
N LYS A 234 -3.91 6.53 -10.40
CA LYS A 234 -2.96 7.21 -9.49
C LYS A 234 -2.25 8.42 -10.10
N SER A 235 -2.15 8.47 -11.42
CA SER A 235 -1.43 9.52 -12.15
C SER A 235 -2.34 10.65 -12.61
N ASN A 236 -3.65 10.42 -12.65
CA ASN A 236 -4.63 11.41 -13.12
C ASN A 236 -5.20 12.28 -11.99
N GLU A 237 -5.10 11.81 -10.73
CA GLU A 237 -5.52 12.56 -9.55
C GLU A 237 -4.51 13.66 -9.20
N LEU A 238 -5.01 14.89 -9.06
CA LEU A 238 -4.26 16.03 -8.54
C LEU A 238 -4.79 16.37 -7.14
N PRO A 239 -4.16 15.88 -6.07
CA PRO A 239 -4.60 16.22 -4.72
C PRO A 239 -4.32 17.70 -4.48
N LEU A 240 -5.37 18.53 -4.56
CA LEU A 240 -5.31 19.92 -4.13
C LEU A 240 -5.26 19.93 -2.60
N ALA A 241 -4.18 20.47 -2.03
CA ALA A 241 -4.10 20.65 -0.59
C ALA A 241 -5.23 21.59 -0.12
N GLY A 242 -6.07 21.12 0.81
CA GLY A 242 -7.02 21.96 1.54
C GLY A 242 -8.48 21.94 1.07
N LYS A 243 -8.90 21.06 0.16
CA LYS A 243 -10.34 20.82 -0.10
C LYS A 243 -10.66 19.32 -0.07
N PRO A 244 -11.56 18.85 0.81
CA PRO A 244 -12.17 17.53 0.62
C PRO A 244 -12.88 17.51 -0.74
N PRO A 245 -13.05 16.32 -1.36
CA PRO A 245 -13.79 16.21 -2.60
C PRO A 245 -15.22 16.71 -2.37
N ASP A 246 -15.53 17.92 -2.84
CA ASP A 246 -16.87 18.46 -2.80
C ASP A 246 -17.80 17.46 -3.51
N ALA A 247 -18.93 17.13 -2.88
CA ALA A 247 -19.92 16.13 -3.31
C ALA A 247 -20.64 16.44 -4.65
N GLY A 248 -20.00 17.20 -5.55
CA GLY A 248 -20.50 17.50 -6.89
C GLY A 248 -19.51 18.22 -7.83
N GLY A 249 -18.21 18.32 -7.52
CA GLY A 249 -17.28 19.18 -8.27
C GLY A 249 -16.05 18.47 -8.83
N LEU A 250 -15.92 18.43 -10.16
CA LEU A 250 -14.79 17.90 -10.94
C LEU A 250 -13.43 18.24 -10.30
N GLN A 251 -12.73 17.26 -9.74
CA GLN A 251 -11.31 17.44 -9.43
C GLN A 251 -10.54 17.75 -10.73
N PRO A 252 -9.68 18.78 -10.76
CA PRO A 252 -8.88 19.06 -11.94
C PRO A 252 -7.95 17.89 -12.22
N ARG A 253 -8.13 17.28 -13.40
CA ARG A 253 -7.29 16.18 -13.89
C ARG A 253 -5.90 16.71 -14.18
N LEU A 254 -4.85 16.03 -13.71
CA LEU A 254 -3.46 16.44 -13.96
C LEU A 254 -3.18 16.67 -15.45
N GLN A 255 -3.74 15.82 -16.30
CA GLN A 255 -3.54 15.88 -17.75
C GLN A 255 -4.05 17.17 -18.39
N ARG A 256 -5.05 17.82 -17.79
CA ARG A 256 -5.66 19.05 -18.31
C ARG A 256 -4.95 20.33 -17.87
N VAL A 257 -4.21 20.27 -16.76
CA VAL A 257 -3.64 21.46 -16.12
C VAL A 257 -2.11 21.54 -16.23
N TYR A 258 -1.47 20.45 -16.63
CA TYR A 258 -0.01 20.44 -16.73
C TYR A 258 0.47 21.15 -17.99
N VAL A 259 1.45 22.03 -17.78
CA VAL A 259 2.22 22.73 -18.81
C VAL A 259 3.61 22.12 -18.83
N ASP A 260 4.17 21.91 -20.03
CA ASP A 260 5.48 21.25 -20.16
C ASP A 260 6.60 22.06 -19.48
N LEU A 261 7.54 21.34 -18.86
CA LEU A 261 8.64 21.92 -18.14
C LEU A 261 9.76 22.26 -19.11
N MET A 262 10.19 23.51 -19.14
CA MET A 262 11.38 23.90 -19.89
C MET A 262 12.62 23.46 -19.12
N THR A 263 13.57 22.84 -19.81
CA THR A 263 14.87 22.52 -19.26
C THR A 263 15.86 23.66 -19.50
N THR A 264 17.06 23.56 -18.95
CA THR A 264 18.19 24.43 -19.32
C THR A 264 18.99 23.86 -20.50
N GLU A 265 18.65 22.65 -20.97
CA GLU A 265 19.40 21.95 -22.01
C GLU A 265 19.07 22.55 -23.38
N ARG A 266 20.10 22.77 -24.20
CA ARG A 266 19.91 23.38 -25.52
C ARG A 266 19.63 22.32 -26.58
N PRO A 267 18.79 22.61 -27.58
CA PRO A 267 18.54 21.68 -28.67
C PRO A 267 19.81 21.50 -29.51
N GLU A 268 20.14 20.25 -29.85
CA GLU A 268 21.06 19.99 -30.95
C GLU A 268 20.44 20.44 -32.28
N LEU A 269 21.27 20.59 -33.32
CA LEU A 269 20.78 21.06 -34.62
C LEU A 269 19.67 20.17 -35.17
N ASP A 270 19.75 18.85 -34.98
CA ASP A 270 18.68 17.94 -35.42
C ASP A 270 17.35 18.21 -34.71
N ALA A 271 17.39 18.65 -33.45
CA ALA A 271 16.18 19.06 -32.72
C ALA A 271 15.57 20.36 -33.26
N VAL A 272 16.41 21.31 -33.66
CA VAL A 272 15.96 22.54 -34.31
C VAL A 272 15.32 22.24 -35.67
N LEU A 273 15.92 21.33 -36.45
CA LEU A 273 15.39 20.91 -37.75
C LEU A 273 14.04 20.20 -37.61
N ASP A 274 13.87 19.37 -36.57
CA ASP A 274 12.60 18.74 -36.23
C ASP A 274 11.51 19.78 -35.90
N ARG A 275 11.80 20.77 -35.05
CA ARG A 275 10.84 21.84 -34.69
C ARG A 275 10.37 22.66 -35.90
N LEU A 276 11.28 22.88 -36.86
CA LEU A 276 10.98 23.59 -38.10
C LEU A 276 10.42 22.67 -39.20
N HIS A 277 10.19 21.39 -38.90
CA HIS A 277 9.68 20.39 -39.84
C HIS A 277 10.50 20.32 -41.13
N VAL A 278 11.83 20.47 -41.02
CA VAL A 278 12.74 20.39 -42.17
C VAL A 278 12.74 18.95 -42.71
N PRO A 279 12.33 18.71 -43.97
CA PRO A 279 12.28 17.37 -44.54
C PRO A 279 13.65 16.71 -44.50
N THR A 280 13.69 15.40 -44.20
CA THR A 280 14.94 14.63 -44.07
C THR A 280 15.86 14.76 -45.28
N ALA A 281 15.29 14.82 -46.50
CA ALA A 281 16.03 14.99 -47.74
C ALA A 281 16.79 16.34 -47.83
N GLU A 282 16.29 17.40 -47.19
CA GLU A 282 16.91 18.73 -47.19
C GLU A 282 17.90 18.92 -46.04
N ARG A 283 17.85 18.09 -44.99
CA ARG A 283 18.68 18.26 -43.78
C ARG A 283 20.17 18.27 -44.08
N ALA A 284 20.65 17.43 -45.00
CA ALA A 284 22.07 17.41 -45.38
C ALA A 284 22.52 18.75 -46.01
N ARG A 285 21.70 19.29 -46.93
CA ARG A 285 21.94 20.58 -47.58
C ARG A 285 21.90 21.72 -46.58
N VAL A 286 20.92 21.74 -45.68
CA VAL A 286 20.78 22.76 -44.63
C VAL A 286 21.96 22.71 -43.66
N LYS A 287 22.35 21.51 -43.20
CA LYS A 287 23.54 21.31 -42.36
C LYS A 287 24.79 21.82 -43.06
N GLN A 288 24.94 21.58 -44.36
CA GLN A 288 26.07 22.07 -45.15
C GLN A 288 26.04 23.59 -45.32
N ALA A 289 24.87 24.19 -45.59
CA ALA A 289 24.71 25.63 -45.69
C ALA A 289 25.00 26.35 -44.37
N LEU A 290 24.59 25.76 -43.24
CA LEU A 290 24.92 26.26 -41.90
C LEU A 290 26.41 26.14 -41.56
N LYS A 291 27.10 25.10 -42.05
CA LYS A 291 28.56 24.96 -41.91
C LYS A 291 29.33 25.93 -42.83
N ALA A 292 28.83 26.13 -44.05
CA ALA A 292 29.47 26.95 -45.06
C ALA A 292 29.21 28.44 -44.91
N SER A 293 28.24 28.84 -44.08
CA SER A 293 27.89 30.25 -43.97
C SER A 293 29.01 31.09 -43.35
N ASP A 294 29.99 30.50 -42.62
CA ASP A 294 31.23 31.08 -42.05
C ASP A 294 31.16 32.52 -41.49
N ALA A 295 29.94 33.03 -41.33
CA ALA A 295 29.59 34.36 -40.89
C ALA A 295 29.38 34.26 -39.40
N ASN A 296 30.49 34.14 -38.67
CA ASN A 296 30.54 34.42 -37.24
C ASN A 296 29.49 33.68 -36.39
N TRP A 297 29.14 32.44 -36.74
CA TRP A 297 28.30 31.60 -35.89
C TRP A 297 29.20 30.57 -35.18
N PRO A 298 29.45 30.70 -33.87
CA PRO A 298 30.41 29.86 -33.17
C PRO A 298 29.88 28.42 -33.15
N HIS A 299 30.55 27.52 -33.87
CA HIS A 299 30.34 26.11 -33.64
C HIS A 299 30.71 25.75 -32.20
N ALA A 300 29.88 24.90 -31.60
CA ALA A 300 30.31 23.88 -30.64
C ALA A 300 30.55 24.27 -29.17
N ARG A 301 30.31 25.51 -28.73
CA ARG A 301 30.13 25.82 -27.30
C ARG A 301 29.03 26.85 -27.10
N ALA A 302 28.24 26.64 -26.06
CA ALA A 302 27.23 27.56 -25.58
C ALA A 302 27.71 29.02 -25.60
N ASP A 303 27.17 29.84 -26.51
CA ASP A 303 26.83 31.24 -26.25
C ASP A 303 25.97 31.82 -27.38
N GLU A 304 24.95 32.57 -27.00
CA GLU A 304 23.83 33.12 -27.79
C GLU A 304 24.17 34.26 -28.77
N THR A 305 25.42 34.62 -28.98
CA THR A 305 25.73 36.04 -29.18
C THR A 305 25.69 36.60 -30.61
N ALA A 306 25.47 35.84 -31.68
CA ALA A 306 25.55 36.45 -33.02
C ALA A 306 24.21 36.99 -33.57
N LEU A 307 23.10 36.27 -33.39
CA LEU A 307 21.76 36.76 -33.76
C LEU A 307 21.00 37.33 -32.56
N TRP A 308 21.45 37.13 -31.33
CA TRP A 308 20.67 37.55 -30.16
C TRP A 308 21.53 38.09 -29.01
N SER A 309 22.75 38.56 -29.31
CA SER A 309 23.47 39.43 -28.40
C SER A 309 22.64 40.68 -28.07
N GLU A 310 23.02 41.37 -26.99
CA GLU A 310 22.55 42.74 -26.73
C GLU A 310 22.71 43.64 -27.97
N ASP A 311 23.69 43.38 -28.84
CA ASP A 311 23.91 44.13 -30.07
C ASP A 311 22.86 43.84 -31.15
N PHE A 312 22.41 42.60 -31.34
CA PHE A 312 21.35 42.29 -32.32
C PHE A 312 19.96 42.70 -31.84
N SER A 313 19.70 42.62 -30.53
CA SER A 313 18.46 43.15 -29.94
C SER A 313 18.38 44.68 -30.05
N ARG A 314 19.53 45.38 -30.10
CA ARG A 314 19.67 46.80 -30.42
C ARG A 314 19.65 47.11 -31.92
N ALA A 315 19.81 46.12 -32.80
CA ALA A 315 19.79 46.31 -34.25
C ALA A 315 18.44 46.82 -34.73
N SER A 316 18.47 47.62 -35.80
CA SER A 316 17.27 48.15 -36.43
C SER A 316 16.39 47.02 -36.97
N ARG A 317 15.09 47.27 -37.07
CA ARG A 317 14.12 46.30 -37.62
C ARG A 317 14.49 45.84 -39.03
N SER A 318 15.14 46.71 -39.82
CA SER A 318 15.63 46.40 -41.17
C SER A 318 16.82 45.45 -41.17
N GLU A 319 17.76 45.60 -40.23
CA GLU A 319 18.94 44.72 -40.13
C GLU A 319 18.55 43.32 -39.70
N ARG A 320 17.63 43.21 -38.72
CA ARG A 320 17.10 41.92 -38.26
C ARG A 320 16.34 41.17 -39.36
N LYS A 321 15.48 41.88 -40.09
CA LYS A 321 14.76 41.33 -41.24
C LYS A 321 15.71 40.78 -42.31
N LYS A 322 16.77 41.55 -42.65
CA LYS A 322 17.77 41.12 -43.63
C LYS A 322 18.60 39.93 -43.13
N ALA A 323 18.93 39.87 -41.84
CA ALA A 323 19.62 38.74 -41.24
C ALA A 323 18.74 37.47 -41.26
N PHE A 324 17.45 37.60 -40.93
CA PHE A 324 16.49 36.52 -41.05
C PHE A 324 16.36 36.03 -42.51
N GLU A 325 16.12 36.92 -43.48
CA GLU A 325 15.92 36.54 -44.89
C GLU A 325 17.12 35.79 -45.49
N ASN A 326 18.34 36.07 -45.00
CA ASN A 326 19.56 35.38 -45.44
C ASN A 326 19.85 34.08 -44.65
N HIS A 327 19.05 33.75 -43.63
CA HIS A 327 19.31 32.62 -42.76
C HIS A 327 18.98 31.29 -43.47
N PRO A 328 19.85 30.26 -43.40
CA PRO A 328 19.59 28.97 -44.05
C PRO A 328 18.33 28.26 -43.58
N LEU A 329 17.76 28.60 -42.42
CA LEU A 329 16.49 28.03 -41.91
C LEU A 329 15.26 28.91 -42.16
N ALA A 330 15.42 30.12 -42.69
CA ALA A 330 14.31 31.05 -42.92
C ALA A 330 13.17 30.49 -43.79
N PRO A 331 13.45 29.70 -44.84
CA PRO A 331 12.38 29.09 -45.65
C PRO A 331 11.43 28.19 -44.85
N TRP A 332 11.90 27.61 -43.74
CA TRP A 332 11.12 26.70 -42.91
C TRP A 332 10.53 27.37 -41.67
N ALA A 333 11.19 28.40 -41.14
CA ALA A 333 10.69 29.14 -39.97
C ALA A 333 9.50 30.04 -40.30
N GLY A 334 9.40 30.57 -41.52
CA GLY A 334 8.35 31.49 -41.95
C GLY A 334 8.51 32.91 -41.40
N ASP A 335 8.89 33.05 -40.13
CA ASP A 335 9.21 34.33 -39.49
C ASP A 335 10.38 34.24 -38.49
N GLU A 336 10.88 35.41 -38.10
CA GLU A 336 12.01 35.59 -37.18
C GLU A 336 11.73 35.00 -35.78
N GLU A 337 10.50 35.12 -35.29
CA GLU A 337 10.12 34.68 -33.94
C GLU A 337 10.03 33.15 -33.84
N THR A 338 9.53 32.50 -34.88
CA THR A 338 9.47 31.05 -35.01
C THR A 338 10.88 30.47 -35.12
N LEU A 339 11.76 31.11 -35.89
CA LEU A 339 13.18 30.73 -35.92
C LEU A 339 13.82 30.89 -34.54
N ARG A 340 13.52 31.97 -33.83
CA ARG A 340 14.05 32.19 -32.47
C ARG A 340 13.55 31.11 -31.50
N LYS A 341 12.26 30.81 -31.51
CA LYS A 341 11.64 29.77 -30.67
C LYS A 341 12.19 28.37 -30.96
N SER A 342 12.61 28.08 -32.19
CA SER A 342 13.18 26.77 -32.52
C SER A 342 14.54 26.51 -31.85
N PHE A 343 15.24 27.55 -31.39
CA PHE A 343 16.46 27.45 -30.59
C PHE A 343 16.24 27.55 -29.07
N ALA A 344 14.99 27.73 -28.61
CA ALA A 344 14.70 27.75 -27.18
C ALA A 344 15.16 26.44 -26.49
N PRO A 345 15.45 26.44 -25.18
CA PRO A 345 15.80 25.22 -24.47
C PRO A 345 14.79 24.08 -24.73
N LEU A 346 15.27 22.84 -24.66
CA LEU A 346 14.42 21.67 -24.81
C LEU A 346 13.37 21.65 -23.70
N SER A 347 12.13 21.32 -24.04
CA SER A 347 11.17 20.89 -23.05
C SER A 347 11.61 19.55 -22.45
N ALA A 348 11.08 19.19 -21.28
CA ALA A 348 11.40 17.92 -20.65
C ALA A 348 11.05 16.73 -21.56
N LEU A 349 9.92 16.80 -22.27
CA LEU A 349 9.51 15.77 -23.24
C LEU A 349 10.45 15.69 -24.44
N GLU A 350 10.92 16.82 -24.97
CA GLU A 350 11.89 16.82 -26.05
C GLU A 350 13.23 16.24 -25.60
N ALA A 351 13.73 16.63 -24.42
CA ALA A 351 14.97 16.07 -23.87
C ALA A 351 14.89 14.54 -23.72
N ILE A 352 13.75 14.04 -23.23
CA ILE A 352 13.48 12.60 -23.13
C ILE A 352 13.58 11.92 -24.50
N ARG A 353 12.96 12.50 -25.53
CA ARG A 353 13.00 11.97 -26.91
C ARG A 353 14.41 11.93 -27.49
N TYR A 354 15.20 12.99 -27.30
CA TYR A 354 16.53 13.07 -27.91
C TYR A 354 17.58 12.20 -27.22
N PHE A 355 17.55 12.15 -25.88
CA PHE A 355 18.62 11.49 -25.14
C PHE A 355 18.28 10.06 -24.71
N GLY A 356 17.00 9.68 -24.69
CA GLY A 356 16.49 8.37 -24.27
C GLY A 356 16.63 8.10 -22.77
N GLN A 357 17.79 8.42 -22.19
CA GLN A 357 18.11 8.28 -20.78
C GLN A 357 18.51 9.63 -20.18
N VAL A 358 17.65 10.19 -19.32
CA VAL A 358 17.78 11.55 -18.79
C VAL A 358 17.68 11.61 -17.27
N VAL A 359 18.40 12.56 -16.69
CA VAL A 359 18.24 12.98 -15.29
C VAL A 359 17.70 14.40 -15.26
N ILE A 360 16.50 14.58 -14.72
CA ILE A 360 15.82 15.87 -14.62
C ILE A 360 16.11 16.45 -13.24
N LEU A 361 16.85 17.56 -13.25
CA LEU A 361 17.22 18.33 -12.07
C LEU A 361 16.30 19.54 -11.91
N GLY A 362 16.00 19.92 -10.66
CA GLY A 362 15.26 21.15 -10.38
C GLY A 362 14.96 21.34 -8.90
N ASP A 363 14.46 22.51 -8.53
CA ASP A 363 14.17 22.87 -7.14
C ASP A 363 12.99 22.11 -6.52
N PRO A 364 12.86 22.07 -5.18
CA PRO A 364 11.64 21.59 -4.52
C PRO A 364 10.39 22.28 -5.12
N GLY A 365 9.35 21.51 -5.42
CA GLY A 365 8.11 22.06 -6.00
C GLY A 365 8.17 22.39 -7.50
N SER A 366 9.31 22.19 -8.18
CA SER A 366 9.46 22.48 -9.63
C SER A 366 8.67 21.55 -10.57
N GLY A 367 7.82 20.67 -10.05
CA GLY A 367 6.96 19.79 -10.86
C GLY A 367 7.59 18.48 -11.37
N LYS A 368 8.81 18.10 -10.97
CA LYS A 368 9.48 16.87 -11.45
C LYS A 368 8.67 15.58 -11.25
N SER A 369 8.15 15.35 -10.05
CA SER A 369 7.30 14.18 -9.77
C SER A 369 5.96 14.26 -10.49
N THR A 370 5.48 15.48 -10.77
CA THR A 370 4.30 15.73 -11.57
C THR A 370 4.52 15.34 -13.03
N LEU A 371 5.70 15.63 -13.60
CA LEU A 371 6.10 15.18 -14.94
C LEU A 371 6.11 13.65 -15.05
N THR A 372 6.75 12.94 -14.11
CA THR A 372 6.79 11.45 -14.17
C THR A 372 5.40 10.84 -14.02
N LYS A 373 4.54 11.41 -13.17
CA LYS A 373 3.11 11.04 -13.10
C LYS A 373 2.40 11.31 -14.41
N ARG A 374 2.57 12.50 -15.01
CA ARG A 374 1.94 12.84 -16.30
C ARG A 374 2.30 11.82 -17.37
N ILE A 375 3.59 11.53 -17.56
CA ILE A 375 4.07 10.56 -18.56
C ILE A 375 3.48 9.17 -18.28
N ALA A 376 3.54 8.70 -17.03
CA ALA A 376 2.99 7.41 -16.63
C ALA A 376 1.48 7.32 -16.95
N GLY A 377 0.72 8.37 -16.64
CA GLY A 377 -0.70 8.45 -16.93
C GLY A 377 -1.00 8.46 -18.42
N LEU A 378 -0.28 9.25 -19.22
CA LEU A 378 -0.52 9.31 -20.67
C LEU A 378 -0.22 7.98 -21.36
N LEU A 379 0.88 7.32 -20.99
CA LEU A 379 1.24 6.00 -21.55
C LEU A 379 0.26 4.90 -21.12
N ALA A 380 -0.36 5.02 -19.93
CA ALA A 380 -1.35 4.09 -19.42
C ALA A 380 -2.79 4.37 -19.91
N ALA A 381 -3.07 5.56 -20.45
CA ALA A 381 -4.40 6.00 -20.85
C ALA A 381 -5.15 5.04 -21.81
N PRO A 382 -4.51 4.37 -22.78
CA PRO A 382 -5.20 3.43 -23.68
C PRO A 382 -5.89 2.26 -22.97
N TYR A 383 -5.46 1.93 -21.75
CA TYR A 383 -6.00 0.80 -20.98
C TYR A 383 -7.09 1.21 -19.98
N ALA A 384 -7.35 2.51 -19.84
CA ALA A 384 -8.31 3.09 -18.92
C ALA A 384 -9.61 3.45 -19.66
N PRO A 385 -10.74 2.77 -19.38
CA PRO A 385 -12.05 3.10 -19.96
C PRO A 385 -12.46 4.57 -19.75
N GLU A 386 -12.07 5.15 -18.62
CA GLU A 386 -12.37 6.51 -18.19
C GLU A 386 -11.48 7.61 -18.80
N ALA A 387 -10.47 7.22 -19.59
CA ALA A 387 -9.64 8.18 -20.31
C ALA A 387 -10.50 8.94 -21.33
N ASP A 388 -10.31 10.26 -21.39
CA ASP A 388 -10.98 11.12 -22.36
C ASP A 388 -10.22 11.14 -23.70
N GLU A 389 -10.89 11.66 -24.74
CA GLU A 389 -10.34 11.78 -26.09
C GLU A 389 -9.06 12.64 -26.12
N GLU A 390 -8.99 13.68 -25.29
CA GLU A 390 -7.80 14.52 -25.13
C GLU A 390 -6.60 13.72 -24.60
N SER A 391 -6.76 12.92 -23.55
CA SER A 391 -5.71 12.04 -23.03
C SER A 391 -5.22 11.04 -24.07
N ARG A 392 -6.13 10.52 -24.92
CA ARG A 392 -5.79 9.62 -26.03
C ARG A 392 -5.01 10.34 -27.15
N ASN A 393 -5.38 11.57 -27.49
CA ASN A 393 -4.65 12.38 -28.47
C ASN A 393 -3.23 12.73 -27.99
N TRP A 394 -3.08 13.10 -26.72
CA TRP A 394 -1.77 13.31 -26.11
C TRP A 394 -0.93 12.02 -26.05
N GLN A 395 -1.55 10.87 -25.81
CA GLN A 395 -0.86 9.59 -25.90
C GLN A 395 -0.34 9.34 -27.31
N ALA A 396 -1.10 9.65 -28.37
CA ALA A 396 -0.62 9.51 -29.74
C ALA A 396 0.61 10.40 -30.02
N GLN A 397 0.64 11.62 -29.48
CA GLN A 397 1.78 12.53 -29.59
C GLN A 397 3.01 12.02 -28.81
N LEU A 398 2.82 11.46 -27.62
CA LEU A 398 3.90 10.83 -26.86
C LEU A 398 4.37 9.52 -27.48
N GLY A 399 3.47 8.71 -28.05
CA GLY A 399 3.81 7.50 -28.78
C GLY A 399 4.69 7.81 -29.99
N GLN A 400 4.41 8.91 -30.70
CA GLN A 400 5.31 9.43 -31.73
C GLN A 400 6.67 9.88 -31.16
N ALA A 401 6.70 10.43 -29.95
CA ALA A 401 7.96 10.84 -29.31
C ALA A 401 8.84 9.66 -28.86
N PHE A 402 8.27 8.47 -28.74
CA PHE A 402 8.98 7.24 -28.36
C PHE A 402 9.10 6.22 -29.48
N ASP A 403 8.78 6.60 -30.73
CA ASP A 403 8.76 5.76 -31.93
C ASP A 403 7.92 4.46 -31.82
N ASP A 404 7.19 4.24 -30.74
CA ASP A 404 6.19 3.17 -30.51
C ASP A 404 5.57 3.26 -29.09
N TRP A 405 4.59 2.41 -28.78
CA TRP A 405 3.99 2.32 -27.44
C TRP A 405 4.96 1.70 -26.42
N LEU A 406 5.35 2.47 -25.39
CA LEU A 406 6.17 2.01 -24.29
C LEU A 406 5.33 1.67 -23.06
N PHE A 407 5.58 0.50 -22.46
CA PHE A 407 5.05 0.10 -21.17
C PHE A 407 5.68 0.96 -20.05
N PRO A 408 4.92 1.80 -19.32
CA PRO A 408 5.48 2.68 -18.28
C PRO A 408 5.72 1.95 -16.96
N LEU A 409 6.96 1.94 -16.45
CA LEU A 409 7.30 1.50 -15.09
C LEU A 409 7.66 2.68 -14.20
N ARG A 410 6.71 3.13 -13.37
CA ARG A 410 6.98 4.19 -12.40
C ARG A 410 7.42 3.63 -11.04
N ILE A 411 8.61 4.01 -10.60
CA ILE A 411 9.23 3.57 -9.34
C ILE A 411 9.63 4.80 -8.51
N VAL A 412 9.26 4.80 -7.22
CA VAL A 412 9.73 5.82 -6.27
C VAL A 412 11.05 5.34 -5.65
N LEU A 413 12.13 6.09 -5.85
CA LEU A 413 13.48 5.68 -5.51
C LEU A 413 13.72 5.54 -4.00
N SER A 414 13.06 6.36 -3.17
CA SER A 414 13.11 6.22 -1.71
C SER A 414 12.54 4.89 -1.22
N ARG A 415 11.51 4.35 -1.89
CA ARG A 415 10.95 3.03 -1.56
C ARG A 415 11.82 1.89 -2.06
N LEU A 416 12.38 2.03 -3.25
CA LEU A 416 13.35 1.07 -3.79
C LEU A 416 14.55 0.94 -2.85
N ALA A 417 15.11 2.06 -2.39
CA ALA A 417 16.27 2.12 -1.49
C ALA A 417 16.12 1.25 -0.24
N GLN A 418 14.91 1.21 0.34
CA GLN A 418 14.60 0.47 1.56
C GLN A 418 14.57 -1.05 1.36
N THR A 419 14.39 -1.50 0.12
CA THR A 419 14.25 -2.92 -0.22
C THR A 419 15.48 -3.54 -0.87
N LEU A 420 16.44 -2.71 -1.30
CA LEU A 420 17.62 -3.19 -2.00
C LEU A 420 18.63 -3.83 -1.02
N PRO A 421 19.32 -4.90 -1.45
CA PRO A 421 20.41 -5.48 -0.67
C PRO A 421 21.62 -4.53 -0.57
N ALA A 422 22.64 -4.93 0.21
CA ALA A 422 23.86 -4.14 0.39
C ALA A 422 24.60 -3.87 -0.93
N GLU A 423 24.60 -4.86 -1.83
CA GLU A 423 25.19 -4.80 -3.17
C GLU A 423 24.11 -5.08 -4.21
N PRO A 424 23.35 -4.06 -4.63
CA PRO A 424 22.26 -4.25 -5.57
C PRO A 424 22.79 -4.41 -6.99
N SER A 425 22.17 -5.34 -7.72
CA SER A 425 22.38 -5.60 -9.14
C SER A 425 21.21 -5.04 -9.97
N VAL A 426 21.40 -4.94 -11.29
CA VAL A 426 20.32 -4.59 -12.22
C VAL A 426 19.16 -5.57 -12.12
N ASP A 427 19.44 -6.84 -11.83
CA ASP A 427 18.42 -7.86 -11.64
C ASP A 427 17.49 -7.57 -10.45
N ASP A 428 18.02 -6.96 -9.38
CA ASP A 428 17.23 -6.54 -8.22
C ASP A 428 16.25 -5.40 -8.56
N LEU A 429 16.66 -4.46 -9.41
CA LEU A 429 15.77 -3.41 -9.94
C LEU A 429 14.63 -4.02 -10.75
N ILE A 430 14.94 -4.96 -11.63
CA ILE A 430 13.95 -5.63 -12.49
C ILE A 430 13.02 -6.51 -11.65
N ALA A 431 13.55 -7.22 -10.65
CA ALA A 431 12.75 -8.02 -9.72
C ALA A 431 11.81 -7.13 -8.88
N TYR A 432 12.30 -5.98 -8.41
CA TYR A 432 11.46 -4.99 -7.73
C TYR A 432 10.34 -4.47 -8.65
N ALA A 433 10.67 -4.13 -9.90
CA ALA A 433 9.69 -3.70 -10.89
C ALA A 433 8.64 -4.79 -11.17
N ALA A 434 9.08 -6.04 -11.35
CA ALA A 434 8.20 -7.19 -11.57
C ALA A 434 7.25 -7.40 -10.39
N LYS A 435 7.73 -7.22 -9.15
CA LYS A 435 6.90 -7.29 -7.94
C LYS A 435 5.82 -6.20 -7.93
N GLN A 436 6.14 -4.96 -8.33
CA GLN A 436 5.16 -3.87 -8.40
C GLN A 436 4.02 -4.19 -9.38
N VAL A 437 4.33 -4.82 -10.52
CA VAL A 437 3.33 -5.24 -11.50
C VAL A 437 2.55 -6.47 -11.00
N ALA A 438 3.25 -7.48 -10.46
CA ALA A 438 2.65 -8.75 -10.03
C ALA A 438 1.68 -8.61 -8.85
N VAL A 439 1.93 -7.68 -7.92
CA VAL A 439 1.03 -7.41 -6.78
C VAL A 439 -0.38 -7.01 -7.23
N VAL A 440 -0.53 -6.41 -8.42
CA VAL A 440 -1.84 -6.04 -8.98
C VAL A 440 -2.55 -7.26 -9.62
N GLY A 441 -1.79 -8.27 -10.01
CA GLY A 441 -2.27 -9.46 -10.72
C GLY A 441 -2.47 -10.71 -9.87
N ASN A 442 -2.02 -10.73 -8.62
CA ASN A 442 -1.93 -11.93 -7.77
C ASN A 442 -1.15 -13.08 -8.44
N ALA A 443 -0.06 -12.77 -9.15
CA ALA A 443 0.70 -13.73 -9.93
C ALA A 443 2.12 -13.99 -9.38
N PRO A 444 2.72 -15.16 -9.66
CA PRO A 444 4.11 -15.43 -9.34
C PRO A 444 5.02 -14.43 -10.06
N GLY A 445 5.86 -13.70 -9.31
CA GLY A 445 6.68 -12.60 -9.86
C GLY A 445 7.66 -13.01 -10.98
N GLY A 446 8.03 -14.29 -11.08
CA GLY A 446 8.96 -14.80 -12.10
C GLY A 446 8.48 -14.59 -13.54
N ARG A 447 7.21 -14.93 -13.86
CA ARG A 447 6.67 -14.77 -15.23
C ARG A 447 6.64 -13.30 -15.68
N ILE A 448 6.38 -12.39 -14.74
CA ILE A 448 6.38 -10.94 -15.02
C ILE A 448 7.80 -10.44 -15.26
N LYS A 449 8.78 -10.92 -14.48
CA LYS A 449 10.19 -10.58 -14.69
C LYS A 449 10.65 -10.91 -16.12
N ASP A 450 10.34 -12.11 -16.60
CA ASP A 450 10.68 -12.54 -17.97
C ASP A 450 9.98 -11.67 -19.02
N ARG A 451 8.73 -11.29 -18.78
CA ARG A 451 7.99 -10.36 -19.64
C ARG A 451 8.67 -8.99 -19.69
N LEU A 452 9.07 -8.41 -18.56
CA LEU A 452 9.78 -7.13 -18.53
C LEU A 452 11.13 -7.22 -19.26
N LEU A 453 11.89 -8.29 -19.05
CA LEU A 453 13.14 -8.58 -19.77
C LEU A 453 12.90 -8.64 -21.29
N SER A 454 11.81 -9.28 -21.73
CA SER A 454 11.45 -9.33 -23.15
C SER A 454 11.17 -7.95 -23.75
N ARG A 455 10.55 -7.05 -22.97
CA ARG A 455 10.24 -5.67 -23.39
C ARG A 455 11.47 -4.76 -23.46
N MET A 456 12.55 -5.10 -22.75
CA MET A 456 13.82 -4.36 -22.79
C MET A 456 14.72 -4.76 -23.98
N LYS A 457 14.36 -5.80 -24.74
CA LYS A 457 15.09 -6.18 -25.95
C LYS A 457 14.92 -5.11 -27.02
N SER A 458 15.86 -5.02 -27.96
CA SER A 458 15.83 -4.02 -29.04
C SER A 458 14.83 -4.43 -30.16
N PRO A 459 13.92 -3.55 -30.60
CA PRO A 459 13.65 -2.21 -30.05
C PRO A 459 12.86 -2.29 -28.72
N PRO A 460 13.22 -1.48 -27.71
CA PRO A 460 12.58 -1.54 -26.41
C PRO A 460 11.13 -1.05 -26.46
N SER A 461 10.25 -1.74 -25.74
CA SER A 461 8.82 -1.42 -25.60
C SER A 461 8.45 -1.08 -24.16
N ILE A 462 9.40 -0.51 -23.41
CA ILE A 462 9.28 -0.20 -21.99
C ILE A 462 10.07 1.07 -21.62
N VAL A 463 9.55 1.85 -20.67
CA VAL A 463 10.23 3.04 -20.12
C VAL A 463 10.25 3.00 -18.60
N PHE A 464 11.40 3.32 -18.01
CA PHE A 464 11.56 3.44 -16.56
C PHE A 464 11.43 4.90 -16.11
N LEU A 465 10.49 5.16 -15.19
CA LEU A 465 10.22 6.48 -14.60
C LEU A 465 10.60 6.43 -13.12
N LEU A 466 11.81 6.86 -12.79
CA LEU A 466 12.38 6.77 -11.44
C LEU A 466 12.30 8.12 -10.72
N ASP A 467 11.47 8.18 -9.69
CA ASP A 467 11.10 9.44 -9.04
C ASP A 467 11.80 9.61 -7.68
N GLY A 468 12.43 10.76 -7.46
CA GLY A 468 12.87 11.23 -6.13
C GLY A 468 14.19 10.65 -5.64
N LEU A 469 15.27 10.71 -6.43
CA LEU A 469 16.60 10.25 -5.99
C LEU A 469 17.10 11.02 -4.75
N ASP A 470 16.74 12.29 -4.63
CA ASP A 470 17.12 13.16 -3.51
C ASP A 470 16.38 12.83 -2.20
N GLU A 471 15.23 12.14 -2.27
CA GLU A 471 14.42 11.73 -1.10
C GLU A 471 15.02 10.53 -0.37
N VAL A 472 16.01 9.86 -0.96
CA VAL A 472 16.78 8.80 -0.31
C VAL A 472 17.66 9.46 0.75
N SER A 473 17.24 9.37 2.02
CA SER A 473 17.86 10.11 3.13
C SER A 473 19.29 9.63 3.43
N ASP A 474 19.53 8.32 3.39
CA ASP A 474 20.85 7.72 3.61
C ASP A 474 21.81 7.95 2.42
N PRO A 475 22.96 8.63 2.62
CA PRO A 475 23.96 8.85 1.57
C PRO A 475 24.51 7.56 0.94
N GLU A 476 24.70 6.49 1.72
CA GLU A 476 25.25 5.22 1.21
C GLU A 476 24.21 4.49 0.36
N GLN A 477 22.94 4.46 0.78
CA GLN A 477 21.85 3.97 -0.08
C GLN A 477 21.76 4.77 -1.39
N ARG A 478 21.88 6.10 -1.33
CA ARG A 478 21.87 6.93 -2.55
C ARG A 478 23.05 6.61 -3.47
N LYS A 479 24.24 6.37 -2.91
CA LYS A 479 25.44 5.97 -3.67
C LYS A 479 25.24 4.61 -4.34
N ARG A 480 24.61 3.64 -3.66
CA ARG A 480 24.25 2.34 -4.24
C ARG A 480 23.27 2.48 -5.39
N ILE A 481 22.21 3.29 -5.23
CA ILE A 481 21.25 3.55 -6.32
C ILE A 481 21.95 4.20 -7.51
N ARG A 482 22.81 5.20 -7.30
CA ARG A 482 23.57 5.82 -8.39
C ARG A 482 24.39 4.80 -9.17
N ARG A 483 25.12 3.91 -8.48
CA ARG A 483 25.88 2.83 -9.12
C ARG A 483 24.97 1.89 -9.91
N LEU A 484 23.87 1.46 -9.30
CA LEU A 484 22.86 0.61 -9.94
C LEU A 484 22.33 1.24 -11.24
N LEU A 485 22.03 2.54 -11.24
CA LEU A 485 21.56 3.26 -12.43
C LEU A 485 22.65 3.40 -13.50
N THR A 486 23.91 3.60 -13.10
CA THR A 486 25.04 3.58 -14.04
C THR A 486 25.18 2.21 -14.69
N THR A 487 25.14 1.12 -13.92
CA THR A 487 25.19 -0.24 -14.45
C THR A 487 23.98 -0.57 -15.33
N PHE A 488 22.79 -0.07 -14.98
CA PHE A 488 21.59 -0.21 -15.82
C PHE A 488 21.78 0.46 -17.18
N LYS A 489 22.27 1.71 -17.19
CA LYS A 489 22.57 2.46 -18.42
C LYS A 489 23.54 1.71 -19.33
N GLU A 490 24.58 1.10 -18.76
CA GLU A 490 25.56 0.32 -19.51
C GLU A 490 24.97 -0.99 -20.06
N ALA A 491 24.13 -1.67 -19.27
CA ALA A 491 23.52 -2.94 -19.64
C ALA A 491 22.39 -2.78 -20.68
N TYR A 492 21.65 -1.67 -20.63
CA TYR A 492 20.48 -1.41 -21.46
C TYR A 492 20.51 0.03 -22.03
N PRO A 493 21.46 0.35 -22.93
CA PRO A 493 21.65 1.72 -23.43
C PRO A 493 20.45 2.27 -24.20
N ASP A 494 19.69 1.40 -24.87
CA ASP A 494 18.56 1.80 -25.70
C ASP A 494 17.26 1.95 -24.89
N VAL A 495 17.18 1.39 -23.68
CA VAL A 495 15.95 1.41 -22.86
C VAL A 495 15.73 2.81 -22.29
N PRO A 496 14.60 3.47 -22.58
CA PRO A 496 14.34 4.80 -22.05
C PRO A 496 14.28 4.84 -20.53
N LEU A 497 14.99 5.80 -19.94
CA LEU A 497 15.14 5.95 -18.49
C LEU A 497 15.03 7.42 -18.08
N ILE A 498 14.09 7.73 -17.20
CA ILE A 498 13.89 9.08 -16.70
C ILE A 498 14.08 9.06 -15.19
N VAL A 499 15.04 9.84 -14.70
CA VAL A 499 15.31 9.96 -13.26
C VAL A 499 15.07 11.39 -12.81
N THR A 500 14.34 11.59 -11.71
CA THR A 500 14.18 12.92 -11.12
C THR A 500 15.04 13.07 -9.87
N CYS A 501 15.65 14.25 -9.72
CA CYS A 501 16.43 14.60 -8.54
C CYS A 501 16.36 16.11 -8.28
N ARG A 502 16.51 16.53 -7.02
CA ARG A 502 16.75 17.95 -6.70
C ARG A 502 18.16 18.38 -7.03
N ILE A 503 18.32 19.65 -7.37
CA ILE A 503 19.62 20.32 -7.34
C ILE A 503 19.99 20.48 -5.86
N ARG A 504 21.14 19.93 -5.46
CA ARG A 504 21.73 20.24 -4.16
C ARG A 504 22.86 21.24 -4.41
N PRO A 505 22.92 22.35 -3.66
CA PRO A 505 24.05 23.26 -3.71
C PRO A 505 25.36 22.57 -3.30
#